data_AF-A0A3Q0DLF1-F1
#
_entry.id   AF-A0A3Q0DLF1-F1
#
_cell.length_a   1.000
_cell.length_b   1.000
_cell.length_c   1.000
_cell.angle_alpha   90.00
_cell.angle_beta   90.00
_cell.angle_gamma   90.00
#
_symmetry.space_group_name_H-M   'P 1'
#
loop_
_entity.id
_entity.type
_entity.pdbx_description
1 polymer ?
#
loop_
_entity_poly.entity_id
_entity_poly.type
_entity_poly.pdbx_seq_one_letter_code
_entity_poly.pdbx_strand_id
1 'polypeptide(L)'
;RDQIQRMNPPKFSKAEDMAELTCLNEASVLHNLRERYYSGLIYTYSGLFCVVINPYKQLPIYTEAIVEMYRGKKRHEVPPHVYAVTEGAYRSMLQDREDQSILCTGESGAGKTENTKKVIQYLAHVASSPKGRKEPGVPASTSTMSYGELERQLLQANPILEAFGNAKTVKNDNSSRFGKFIRINFDVAGYIVGANIDTYLLEKSRAIRQAKDECSFHIFYQLLGGAGEQLKADLLLEPCSNYRFLTNGPASSPGQERELFQETLESLRVLGFTHEEII
;
A
#
# COMPACT_ATOMS: atom_id res chain seq x y z
N ARG A 1 -35.49 -14.58 23.25
CA ARG A 1 -34.30 -15.11 23.98
C ARG A 1 -33.08 -15.17 23.06
N ASP A 2 -33.29 -15.38 21.76
CA ASP A 2 -32.21 -15.62 20.77
C ASP A 2 -31.43 -14.36 20.37
N GLN A 3 -31.85 -13.18 20.81
CA GLN A 3 -31.13 -11.90 20.59
C GLN A 3 -30.08 -11.60 21.67
N ILE A 4 -30.07 -12.34 22.78
CA ILE A 4 -29.14 -12.08 23.90
C ILE A 4 -27.81 -12.79 23.61
N GLN A 5 -26.72 -12.01 23.55
CA GLN A 5 -25.37 -12.53 23.38
C GLN A 5 -24.58 -12.43 24.69
N ARG A 6 -23.81 -13.48 25.02
CA ARG A 6 -23.01 -13.53 26.26
C ARG A 6 -21.85 -12.53 26.20
N MET A 7 -21.70 -11.74 27.26
CA MET A 7 -20.60 -10.78 27.40
C MET A 7 -19.34 -11.48 27.91
N ASN A 8 -18.18 -11.14 27.34
CA ASN A 8 -16.89 -11.55 27.88
C ASN A 8 -16.54 -10.75 29.15
N PRO A 9 -15.85 -11.36 30.14
CA PRO A 9 -15.40 -10.63 31.32
C PRO A 9 -14.38 -9.52 30.97
N PRO A 10 -14.26 -8.47 31.79
CA PRO A 10 -13.42 -7.28 31.49
C PRO A 10 -11.94 -7.56 31.22
N LYS A 11 -11.41 -8.69 31.69
CA LYS A 11 -10.03 -9.13 31.41
C LYS A 11 -9.73 -9.31 29.91
N PHE A 12 -10.76 -9.49 29.09
CA PHE A 12 -10.64 -9.61 27.62
C PHE A 12 -10.81 -8.26 26.90
N SER A 13 -10.83 -7.14 27.62
CA SER A 13 -10.88 -5.83 26.99
C SER A 13 -9.65 -5.61 26.11
N LYS A 14 -9.89 -5.24 24.85
CA LYS A 14 -8.85 -5.01 23.84
C LYS A 14 -7.95 -6.22 23.60
N ALA A 15 -8.50 -7.43 23.65
CA ALA A 15 -7.77 -8.67 23.34
C ALA A 15 -7.05 -8.57 21.98
N GLU A 16 -5.80 -9.02 21.93
CA GLU A 16 -4.97 -8.98 20.72
C GLU A 16 -5.37 -10.03 19.69
N ASP A 17 -5.79 -11.20 20.15
CA ASP A 17 -6.36 -12.26 19.32
C ASP A 17 -7.79 -12.58 19.76
N MET A 18 -8.74 -12.41 18.85
CA MET A 18 -10.16 -12.69 19.12
C MET A 18 -10.44 -14.18 19.30
N ALA A 19 -9.53 -15.08 18.90
CA ALA A 19 -9.64 -16.50 19.19
C ALA A 19 -9.51 -16.84 20.69
N GLU A 20 -8.98 -15.92 21.51
CA GLU A 20 -8.85 -16.10 22.96
C GLU A 20 -10.14 -15.75 23.74
N LEU A 21 -11.12 -15.14 23.08
CA LEU A 21 -12.38 -14.77 23.71
C LEU A 21 -13.16 -16.03 24.11
N THR A 22 -13.59 -16.09 25.38
CA THR A 22 -14.41 -17.21 25.88
C THR A 22 -15.79 -17.24 25.21
N CYS A 23 -16.40 -16.08 25.01
CA CYS A 23 -17.69 -15.94 24.35
C CYS A 23 -17.48 -15.34 22.95
N LEU A 24 -17.30 -16.18 21.93
CA LEU A 24 -17.16 -15.70 20.55
C LEU A 24 -18.54 -15.49 19.93
N ASN A 25 -18.94 -14.22 19.80
CA ASN A 25 -20.19 -13.79 19.18
C ASN A 25 -20.00 -12.44 18.49
N GLU A 26 -20.95 -12.09 17.62
CA GLU A 26 -20.90 -10.86 16.82
C GLU A 26 -20.70 -9.60 17.68
N ALA A 27 -21.44 -9.49 18.80
CA ALA A 27 -21.34 -8.36 19.70
C ALA A 27 -19.96 -8.26 20.36
N SER A 28 -19.36 -9.39 20.75
CA SER A 28 -18.03 -9.43 21.37
C SER A 28 -16.91 -9.08 20.39
N VAL A 29 -16.99 -9.60 19.17
CA VAL A 29 -16.05 -9.27 18.08
C VAL A 29 -16.14 -7.79 17.75
N LEU A 30 -17.35 -7.27 17.51
CA LEU A 30 -17.59 -5.86 17.23
C LEU A 30 -17.10 -4.98 18.38
N HIS A 31 -17.40 -5.34 19.63
CA HIS A 31 -16.95 -4.61 20.81
C HIS A 31 -15.42 -4.54 20.89
N ASN A 32 -14.73 -5.67 20.72
CA ASN A 32 -13.27 -5.72 20.80
C ASN A 32 -12.62 -4.87 19.71
N LEU A 33 -13.07 -5.02 18.46
CA LEU A 33 -12.59 -4.23 17.33
C LEU A 33 -12.84 -2.74 17.55
N ARG A 34 -14.02 -2.35 18.06
CA ARG A 34 -14.37 -0.97 18.34
C ARG A 34 -13.47 -0.34 19.41
N GLU A 35 -13.29 -1.02 20.54
CA GLU A 35 -12.45 -0.54 21.64
C GLU A 35 -10.98 -0.38 21.23
N ARG A 36 -10.46 -1.35 20.46
CA ARG A 36 -9.09 -1.30 19.90
C ARG A 36 -8.95 -0.15 18.91
N TYR A 37 -9.90 -0.01 17.97
CA TYR A 37 -9.91 1.06 16.99
C TYR A 37 -9.90 2.46 17.61
N TYR A 38 -10.77 2.72 18.59
CA TYR A 38 -10.79 4.01 19.31
C TYR A 38 -9.54 4.26 20.15
N SER A 39 -8.76 3.20 20.45
CA SER A 39 -7.45 3.31 21.09
C SER A 39 -6.29 3.45 20.10
N GLY A 40 -6.57 3.55 18.79
CA GLY A 40 -5.56 3.62 17.73
C GLY A 40 -4.93 2.28 17.35
N LEU A 41 -5.45 1.16 17.86
CA LEU A 41 -4.97 -0.19 17.59
C LEU A 41 -5.76 -0.79 16.42
N ILE A 42 -5.32 -0.52 15.19
CA ILE A 42 -6.07 -0.89 13.99
C ILE A 42 -5.93 -2.37 13.58
N TYR A 43 -4.87 -3.04 14.04
CA TYR A 43 -4.60 -4.44 13.76
C TYR A 43 -5.05 -5.31 14.94
N THR A 44 -5.79 -6.37 14.63
CA THR A 44 -6.27 -7.35 15.62
C THR A 44 -6.25 -8.74 15.00
N TYR A 45 -5.68 -9.72 15.68
CA TYR A 45 -5.70 -11.10 15.22
C TYR A 45 -7.08 -11.74 15.40
N SER A 46 -7.37 -12.72 14.54
CA SER A 46 -8.59 -13.52 14.58
C SER A 46 -8.24 -14.96 14.22
N GLY A 47 -7.57 -15.67 15.12
CA GLY A 47 -7.07 -17.02 14.85
C GLY A 47 -5.94 -16.98 13.84
N LEU A 48 -6.10 -17.56 12.65
CA LEU A 48 -5.00 -17.58 11.65
C LEU A 48 -4.86 -16.27 10.85
N PHE A 49 -5.88 -15.41 10.89
CA PHE A 49 -5.93 -14.18 10.08
C PHE A 49 -5.73 -12.93 10.93
N CYS A 50 -5.52 -11.79 10.27
CA CYS A 50 -5.47 -10.48 10.89
C CYS A 50 -6.55 -9.58 10.30
N VAL A 51 -7.37 -8.98 11.16
CA VAL A 51 -8.32 -7.93 10.80
C VAL A 51 -7.62 -6.58 10.92
N VAL A 52 -7.82 -5.72 9.92
CA VAL A 52 -7.34 -4.34 9.93
C VAL A 52 -8.50 -3.39 9.62
N ILE A 53 -8.63 -2.33 10.40
CA ILE A 53 -9.63 -1.26 10.17
C ILE A 53 -8.90 -0.01 9.70
N ASN A 54 -9.25 0.50 8.52
CA ASN A 54 -8.63 1.70 7.96
C ASN A 54 -8.84 2.91 8.89
N PRO A 55 -7.77 3.52 9.44
CA PRO A 55 -7.88 4.63 10.37
C PRO A 55 -8.28 5.97 9.72
N TYR A 56 -8.16 6.11 8.40
CA TYR A 56 -8.29 7.39 7.67
C TYR A 56 -7.45 8.54 8.26
N LYS A 57 -6.38 8.21 8.96
CA LYS A 57 -5.39 9.14 9.51
C LYS A 57 -4.02 8.50 9.54
N GLN A 58 -2.98 9.32 9.52
CA GLN A 58 -1.62 8.85 9.69
C GLN A 58 -1.40 8.41 11.14
N LEU A 59 -0.91 7.18 11.30
CA LEU A 59 -0.51 6.61 12.58
C LEU A 59 1.01 6.43 12.60
N PRO A 60 1.70 6.75 13.71
CA PRO A 60 3.16 6.61 13.81
C PRO A 60 3.58 5.15 14.05
N ILE A 61 2.99 4.20 13.30
CA ILE A 61 3.18 2.76 13.47
C ILE A 61 4.02 2.11 12.35
N TYR A 62 4.52 2.90 11.41
CA TYR A 62 5.27 2.42 10.24
C TYR A 62 6.69 3.00 10.16
N THR A 63 7.33 3.21 11.31
CA THR A 63 8.69 3.74 11.43
C THR A 63 9.73 2.63 11.36
N GLU A 64 10.98 2.98 11.08
CA GLU A 64 12.10 2.03 11.06
C GLU A 64 12.30 1.35 12.42
N ALA A 65 12.21 2.11 13.52
CA ALA A 65 12.30 1.56 14.87
C ALA A 65 11.25 0.46 15.10
N ILE A 66 10.06 0.60 14.50
CA ILE A 66 9.02 -0.42 14.57
C ILE A 66 9.36 -1.61 13.68
N VAL A 67 9.91 -1.40 12.48
CA VAL A 67 10.40 -2.50 11.63
C VAL A 67 11.41 -3.36 12.39
N GLU A 68 12.42 -2.77 13.03
CA GLU A 68 13.41 -3.51 13.84
C GLU A 68 12.80 -4.18 15.07
N MET A 69 11.76 -3.60 15.67
CA MET A 69 11.03 -4.22 16.78
C MET A 69 10.36 -5.55 16.37
N TYR A 70 9.85 -5.66 15.13
CA TYR A 70 9.18 -6.85 14.61
C TYR A 70 10.16 -7.90 14.02
N ARG A 71 11.35 -7.48 13.64
CA ARG A 71 12.35 -8.33 13.00
C ARG A 71 12.72 -9.53 13.86
N GLY A 72 12.59 -10.73 13.31
CA GLY A 72 12.93 -11.99 13.98
C GLY A 72 12.02 -12.35 15.15
N LYS A 73 10.92 -11.62 15.40
CA LYS A 73 9.98 -11.90 16.49
C LYS A 73 8.91 -12.90 16.09
N LYS A 74 8.50 -13.72 17.05
CA LYS A 74 7.34 -14.59 16.91
C LYS A 74 6.06 -13.79 17.13
N ARG A 75 4.97 -14.28 16.54
CA ARG A 75 3.65 -13.63 16.55
C ARG A 75 3.13 -13.24 17.95
N HIS A 76 3.42 -14.00 19.00
CA HIS A 76 2.97 -13.72 20.37
C HIS A 76 3.95 -12.85 21.19
N GLU A 77 5.13 -12.56 20.65
CA GLU A 77 6.14 -11.73 21.32
C GLU A 77 5.93 -10.23 21.06
N VAL A 78 5.07 -9.90 20.10
CA VAL A 78 4.81 -8.55 19.61
C VAL A 78 3.31 -8.37 19.35
N PRO A 79 2.78 -7.14 19.48
CA PRO A 79 1.37 -6.86 19.20
C PRO A 79 0.97 -7.18 17.74
N PRO A 80 -0.33 -7.31 17.44
CA PRO A 80 -0.79 -7.50 16.06
C PRO A 80 -0.35 -6.34 15.16
N HIS A 81 0.28 -6.68 14.04
CA HIS A 81 0.71 -5.71 13.02
C HIS A 81 0.93 -6.39 11.67
N VAL A 82 0.83 -5.63 10.57
CA VAL A 82 1.16 -6.13 9.22
C VAL A 82 2.59 -6.64 9.12
N TYR A 83 3.52 -6.04 9.88
CA TYR A 83 4.92 -6.48 9.94
C TYR A 83 5.07 -7.85 10.58
N ALA A 84 4.30 -8.16 11.64
CA ALA A 84 4.30 -9.50 12.23
C ALA A 84 3.75 -10.57 11.27
N VAL A 85 2.71 -10.24 10.48
CA VAL A 85 2.18 -11.14 9.44
C VAL A 85 3.23 -11.37 8.35
N THR A 86 3.92 -10.30 7.93
CA THR A 86 4.97 -10.35 6.91
C THR A 86 6.18 -11.15 7.38
N GLU A 87 6.65 -10.92 8.61
CA GLU A 87 7.72 -11.67 9.26
C GLU A 87 7.38 -13.15 9.39
N GLY A 88 6.14 -13.47 9.80
CA GLY A 88 5.67 -14.84 9.89
C GLY A 88 5.76 -15.56 8.54
N ALA A 89 5.21 -14.96 7.48
CA ALA A 89 5.29 -15.53 6.13
C ALA A 89 6.75 -15.66 5.65
N TYR A 90 7.56 -14.62 5.81
CA TYR A 90 8.97 -14.63 5.40
C TYR A 90 9.76 -15.74 6.12
N ARG A 91 9.56 -15.91 7.44
CA ARG A 91 10.22 -16.98 8.19
C ARG A 91 9.73 -18.36 7.82
N SER A 92 8.42 -18.56 7.65
CA SER A 92 7.86 -19.83 7.18
C SER A 92 8.42 -20.22 5.81
N MET A 93 8.52 -19.26 4.88
CA MET A 93 9.16 -19.49 3.57
C MET A 93 10.60 -20.00 3.71
N LEU A 94 11.40 -19.41 4.60
CA LEU A 94 12.80 -19.82 4.81
C LEU A 94 12.94 -21.16 5.55
N GLN A 95 12.03 -21.45 6.47
CA GLN A 95 12.05 -22.66 7.30
C GLN A 95 11.51 -23.87 6.54
N ASP A 96 10.31 -23.72 5.99
CA ASP A 96 9.56 -24.80 5.36
C ASP A 96 9.94 -24.99 3.88
N ARG A 97 10.63 -24.01 3.28
CA ARG A 97 11.03 -23.98 1.87
C ARG A 97 9.82 -24.07 0.92
N GLU A 98 8.71 -23.47 1.32
CA GLU A 98 7.49 -23.36 0.53
C GLU A 98 7.17 -21.90 0.21
N ASP A 99 6.76 -21.64 -1.03
CA ASP A 99 6.33 -20.31 -1.48
C ASP A 99 5.13 -19.82 -0.66
N GLN A 100 5.15 -18.54 -0.29
CA GLN A 100 4.13 -17.93 0.56
C GLN A 100 3.31 -16.88 -0.20
N SER A 101 2.10 -16.62 0.29
CA SER A 101 1.25 -15.56 -0.25
C SER A 101 0.55 -14.79 0.87
N ILE A 102 0.51 -13.46 0.72
CA ILE A 102 -0.24 -12.56 1.61
C ILE A 102 -1.39 -11.97 0.79
N LEU A 103 -2.62 -12.33 1.15
CA LEU A 103 -3.83 -11.91 0.45
C LEU A 103 -4.53 -10.81 1.25
N CYS A 104 -4.55 -9.58 0.72
CA CYS A 104 -5.32 -8.49 1.29
C CYS A 104 -6.75 -8.47 0.74
N THR A 105 -7.73 -8.80 1.57
CA THR A 105 -9.16 -8.77 1.22
C THR A 105 -9.86 -7.53 1.76
N GLY A 106 -11.06 -7.24 1.25
CA GLY A 106 -11.90 -6.13 1.70
C GLY A 106 -12.49 -5.32 0.54
N GLU A 107 -13.47 -4.49 0.86
CA GLU A 107 -14.13 -3.62 -0.12
C GLU A 107 -13.23 -2.47 -0.61
N SER A 108 -13.71 -1.70 -1.60
CA SER A 108 -13.00 -0.51 -2.07
C SER A 108 -12.85 0.51 -0.93
N GLY A 109 -11.63 1.00 -0.69
CA GLY A 109 -11.34 1.92 0.42
C GLY A 109 -10.94 1.24 1.74
N ALA A 110 -11.00 -0.10 1.84
CA ALA A 110 -10.65 -0.81 3.07
C ALA A 110 -9.15 -0.79 3.45
N GLY A 111 -8.26 -0.28 2.57
CA GLY A 111 -6.82 -0.19 2.84
C GLY A 111 -5.95 -1.34 2.33
N LYS A 112 -6.45 -2.14 1.37
CA LYS A 112 -5.70 -3.25 0.75
C LYS A 112 -4.36 -2.81 0.15
N THR A 113 -4.40 -1.75 -0.67
CA THR A 113 -3.22 -1.21 -1.35
C THR A 113 -2.17 -0.70 -0.37
N GLU A 114 -2.60 0.01 0.68
CA GLU A 114 -1.71 0.52 1.71
C GLU A 114 -1.04 -0.60 2.52
N ASN A 115 -1.80 -1.63 2.93
CA ASN A 115 -1.20 -2.79 3.60
C ASN A 115 -0.19 -3.52 2.69
N THR A 116 -0.48 -3.65 1.39
CA THR A 116 0.45 -4.23 0.42
C THR A 116 1.75 -3.43 0.33
N LYS A 117 1.68 -2.09 0.31
CA LYS A 117 2.87 -1.22 0.36
C LYS A 117 3.68 -1.47 1.64
N LYS A 118 3.03 -1.65 2.80
CA LYS A 118 3.70 -1.93 4.07
C LYS A 118 4.38 -3.30 4.12
N VAL A 119 3.78 -4.32 3.51
CA VAL A 119 4.42 -5.63 3.33
C VAL A 119 5.72 -5.49 2.53
N ILE A 120 5.67 -4.82 1.38
CA ILE A 120 6.84 -4.59 0.52
C ILE A 120 7.91 -3.77 1.25
N GLN A 121 7.50 -2.69 1.93
CA GLN A 121 8.40 -1.85 2.72
C GLN A 121 9.15 -2.67 3.79
N TYR A 122 8.45 -3.55 4.48
CA TYR A 122 9.05 -4.41 5.50
C TYR A 122 10.08 -5.37 4.88
N LEU A 123 9.69 -6.09 3.82
CA LEU A 123 10.58 -7.04 3.13
C LEU A 123 11.82 -6.36 2.56
N ALA A 124 11.65 -5.22 1.90
CA ALA A 124 12.76 -4.41 1.38
C ALA A 124 13.77 -4.02 2.46
N HIS A 125 13.31 -3.82 3.71
CA HIS A 125 14.19 -3.50 4.83
C HIS A 125 14.88 -4.74 5.39
N VAL A 126 14.13 -5.81 5.69
CA VAL A 126 14.65 -6.97 6.44
C VAL A 126 15.38 -8.00 5.58
N ALA A 127 15.06 -8.08 4.29
CA ALA A 127 15.58 -9.06 3.35
C ALA A 127 16.48 -8.43 2.26
N SER A 128 16.99 -7.22 2.49
CA SER A 128 17.96 -6.57 1.61
C SER A 128 19.36 -7.19 1.76
N SER A 129 20.02 -7.42 0.63
CA SER A 129 21.39 -7.96 0.59
C SER A 129 22.42 -6.93 1.08
N PRO A 130 23.47 -7.34 1.82
CA PRO A 130 24.58 -6.45 2.18
C PRO A 130 25.27 -5.80 0.97
N LYS A 131 25.25 -6.46 -0.21
CA LYS A 131 25.85 -5.94 -1.45
C LYS A 131 25.06 -4.76 -2.07
N GLY A 132 23.79 -4.60 -1.70
CA GLY A 132 22.93 -3.51 -2.19
C GLY A 132 22.96 -2.26 -1.33
N ARG A 133 23.42 -2.34 -0.07
CA ARG A 133 23.54 -1.18 0.82
C ARG A 133 24.85 -0.44 0.53
N LYS A 134 24.79 0.75 -0.08
CA LYS A 134 25.96 1.65 -0.16
C LYS A 134 26.44 2.02 1.25
N GLU A 135 27.74 2.28 1.38
CA GLU A 135 28.48 2.33 2.65
C GLU A 135 27.82 3.14 3.79
N PRO A 136 27.96 2.68 5.05
CA PRO A 136 27.53 3.41 6.24
C PRO A 136 28.50 4.59 6.50
N GLY A 137 28.33 5.71 5.78
CA GLY A 137 29.23 6.87 5.94
C GLY A 137 28.80 8.17 5.26
N VAL A 138 27.78 8.17 4.41
CA VAL A 138 27.23 9.42 3.84
C VAL A 138 26.13 9.94 4.77
N PRO A 139 26.14 11.22 5.19
CA PRO A 139 25.10 11.75 6.06
C PRO A 139 23.75 11.64 5.35
N ALA A 140 22.89 10.74 5.85
CA ALA A 140 21.51 10.67 5.42
C ALA A 140 20.84 11.99 5.81
N SER A 141 20.32 12.72 4.82
CA SER A 141 19.27 13.69 5.11
C SER A 141 18.15 12.97 5.84
N THR A 142 17.58 13.62 6.83
CA THR A 142 16.78 13.11 7.96
C THR A 142 15.45 12.39 7.61
N SER A 143 15.31 11.80 6.43
CA SER A 143 14.06 11.17 5.97
C SER A 143 14.22 10.06 4.92
N THR A 144 15.44 9.71 4.47
CA THR A 144 15.62 8.80 3.33
C THR A 144 16.47 7.58 3.70
N MET A 145 15.80 6.45 3.92
CA MET A 145 16.41 5.13 4.05
C MET A 145 17.32 4.82 2.83
N SER A 146 18.54 4.33 3.07
CA SER A 146 19.42 3.83 2.01
C SER A 146 19.04 2.40 1.63
N TYR A 147 17.93 2.25 0.91
CA TYR A 147 17.59 1.00 0.25
C TYR A 147 18.59 0.66 -0.87
N GLY A 148 18.78 -0.62 -1.17
CA GLY A 148 19.47 -1.02 -2.39
C GLY A 148 18.66 -0.64 -3.64
N GLU A 149 19.29 -0.74 -4.80
CA GLU A 149 18.71 -0.29 -6.06
C GLU A 149 17.42 -1.04 -6.42
N LEU A 150 17.43 -2.37 -6.29
CA LEU A 150 16.26 -3.22 -6.54
C LEU A 150 15.11 -2.91 -5.58
N GLU A 151 15.43 -2.69 -4.30
CA GLU A 151 14.44 -2.34 -3.29
C GLU A 151 13.83 -0.95 -3.54
N ARG A 152 14.67 0.02 -3.94
CA ARG A 152 14.22 1.36 -4.34
C ARG A 152 13.29 1.27 -5.55
N GLN A 153 13.64 0.49 -6.56
CA GLN A 153 12.81 0.26 -7.74
C GLN A 153 11.48 -0.39 -7.38
N LEU A 154 11.49 -1.43 -6.54
CA LEU A 154 10.26 -2.10 -6.11
C LEU A 154 9.30 -1.17 -5.37
N LEU A 155 9.82 -0.25 -4.55
CA LEU A 155 9.01 0.76 -3.86
C LEU A 155 8.46 1.81 -4.83
N GLN A 156 9.25 2.24 -5.82
CA GLN A 156 8.85 3.24 -6.82
C GLN A 156 7.94 2.71 -7.94
N ALA A 157 7.85 1.38 -8.12
CA ALA A 157 6.94 0.78 -9.09
C ALA A 157 5.45 1.05 -8.74
N ASN A 158 5.10 1.12 -7.46
CA ASN A 158 3.71 1.35 -7.03
C ASN A 158 3.19 2.75 -7.42
N PRO A 159 3.88 3.87 -7.11
CA PRO A 159 3.48 5.20 -7.58
C PRO A 159 3.16 5.27 -9.08
N ILE A 160 3.98 4.64 -9.92
CA ILE A 160 3.76 4.59 -11.37
C ILE A 160 2.44 3.87 -11.67
N LEU A 161 2.26 2.65 -11.16
CA LEU A 161 1.04 1.89 -11.38
C LEU A 161 -0.21 2.61 -10.84
N GLU A 162 -0.08 3.39 -9.77
CA GLU A 162 -1.18 4.19 -9.23
C GLU A 162 -1.49 5.40 -10.12
N ALA A 163 -0.49 6.09 -10.67
CA ALA A 163 -0.71 7.18 -11.62
C ALA A 163 -1.51 6.70 -12.85
N PHE A 164 -1.14 5.56 -13.42
CA PHE A 164 -1.75 5.03 -14.65
C PHE A 164 -3.00 4.15 -14.41
N GLY A 165 -3.18 3.60 -13.22
CA GLY A 165 -4.20 2.59 -12.95
C GLY A 165 -5.17 2.92 -11.81
N ASN A 166 -4.91 3.96 -11.02
CA ASN A 166 -5.86 4.42 -10.01
C ASN A 166 -6.66 5.63 -10.51
N ALA A 167 -7.85 5.80 -9.93
CA ALA A 167 -8.72 6.93 -10.20
C ALA A 167 -9.61 7.25 -8.99
N LYS A 168 -10.11 8.49 -8.94
CA LYS A 168 -11.14 8.88 -7.98
C LYS A 168 -12.49 8.27 -8.34
N THR A 169 -13.13 7.68 -7.34
CA THR A 169 -14.49 7.14 -7.36
C THR A 169 -15.30 7.73 -6.22
N VAL A 170 -16.62 7.54 -6.22
CA VAL A 170 -17.49 8.00 -5.12
C VAL A 170 -17.14 7.42 -3.74
N LYS A 171 -16.41 6.29 -3.69
CA LYS A 171 -16.04 5.59 -2.44
C LYS A 171 -14.59 5.82 -1.99
N ASN A 172 -13.71 6.15 -2.92
CA ASN A 172 -12.27 6.23 -2.68
C ASN A 172 -11.63 7.13 -3.73
N ASP A 173 -10.91 8.16 -3.27
CA ASP A 173 -10.23 9.13 -4.12
C ASP A 173 -9.01 8.56 -4.85
N ASN A 174 -8.40 7.49 -4.34
CA ASN A 174 -7.28 6.79 -4.98
C ASN A 174 -7.64 5.29 -5.14
N SER A 175 -8.68 5.01 -5.92
CA SER A 175 -9.21 3.65 -6.12
C SER A 175 -8.41 2.91 -7.17
N SER A 176 -7.79 1.78 -6.81
CA SER A 176 -7.16 0.89 -7.81
C SER A 176 -8.20 0.31 -8.75
N ARG A 177 -8.04 0.59 -10.05
CA ARG A 177 -8.96 0.16 -11.11
C ARG A 177 -8.42 -1.02 -11.92
N PHE A 178 -7.51 -1.76 -11.31
CA PHE A 178 -6.90 -2.99 -11.82
C PHE A 178 -6.53 -3.86 -10.62
N GLY A 179 -6.50 -5.17 -10.82
CA GLY A 179 -5.89 -6.12 -9.89
C GLY A 179 -4.38 -6.16 -10.10
N LYS A 180 -3.63 -6.36 -9.02
CA LYS A 180 -2.18 -6.54 -9.06
C LYS A 180 -1.75 -7.72 -8.21
N PHE A 181 -0.84 -8.52 -8.74
CA PHE A 181 -0.19 -9.63 -8.04
C PHE A 181 1.32 -9.42 -8.13
N ILE A 182 1.97 -9.29 -6.98
CA ILE A 182 3.39 -8.96 -6.88
C ILE A 182 4.11 -10.21 -6.38
N ARG A 183 4.98 -10.78 -7.22
CA ARG A 183 5.91 -11.85 -6.83
C ARG A 183 7.23 -11.22 -6.43
N ILE A 184 7.75 -11.59 -5.25
CA ILE A 184 9.09 -11.20 -4.80
C ILE A 184 9.91 -12.48 -4.72
N ASN A 185 11.03 -12.51 -5.44
CA ASN A 185 11.90 -13.68 -5.53
C ASN A 185 13.04 -13.54 -4.53
N PHE A 186 13.33 -14.62 -3.81
CA PHE A 186 14.40 -14.69 -2.82
C PHE A 186 15.47 -15.72 -3.22
N ASP A 187 16.73 -15.48 -2.86
CA ASP A 187 17.78 -16.48 -2.96
C ASP A 187 17.72 -17.50 -1.81
N VAL A 188 18.61 -18.49 -1.84
CA VAL A 188 18.70 -19.54 -0.81
C VAL A 188 19.06 -19.01 0.58
N ALA A 189 19.70 -17.83 0.65
CA ALA A 189 20.08 -17.13 1.88
C ALA A 189 18.95 -16.20 2.40
N GLY A 190 17.87 -16.04 1.63
CA GLY A 190 16.71 -15.24 1.98
C GLY A 190 16.78 -13.78 1.52
N TYR A 191 17.71 -13.41 0.65
CA TYR A 191 17.79 -12.04 0.12
C TYR A 191 16.92 -11.86 -1.12
N ILE A 192 16.33 -10.67 -1.28
CA ILE A 192 15.57 -10.31 -2.47
C ILE A 192 16.51 -10.28 -3.68
N VAL A 193 16.16 -11.02 -4.73
CA VAL A 193 16.92 -11.07 -6.00
C VAL A 193 16.12 -10.60 -7.20
N GLY A 194 14.81 -10.45 -7.07
CA GLY A 194 13.97 -9.92 -8.14
C GLY A 194 12.51 -9.74 -7.72
N ALA A 195 11.74 -9.10 -8.57
CA ALA A 195 10.30 -8.99 -8.41
C ALA A 195 9.60 -9.01 -9.76
N ASN A 196 8.35 -9.50 -9.79
CA ASN A 196 7.48 -9.45 -10.96
C ASN A 196 6.10 -8.93 -10.56
N ILE A 197 5.46 -8.15 -11.44
CA ILE A 197 4.12 -7.59 -11.20
C ILE A 197 3.20 -8.04 -12.33
N ASP A 198 2.27 -8.93 -12.01
CA ASP A 198 1.19 -9.33 -12.91
C ASP A 198 -0.04 -8.43 -12.66
N THR A 199 -0.60 -7.85 -13.71
CA THR A 199 -1.77 -6.97 -13.62
C THR A 199 -2.99 -7.60 -14.29
N TYR A 200 -4.18 -7.29 -13.77
CA TYR A 200 -5.43 -7.92 -14.19
C TYR A 200 -6.54 -6.88 -14.32
N LEU A 201 -7.41 -7.06 -15.32
CA LEU A 201 -8.72 -6.40 -15.41
C LEU A 201 -8.69 -4.88 -15.22
N LEU A 202 -7.81 -4.18 -15.94
CA LEU A 202 -7.84 -2.71 -15.98
C LEU A 202 -9.21 -2.23 -16.49
N GLU A 203 -9.85 -1.32 -15.76
CA GLU A 203 -11.13 -0.70 -16.12
C GLU A 203 -10.95 0.33 -17.25
N LYS A 204 -10.52 -0.14 -18.42
CA LYS A 204 -10.19 0.69 -19.59
C LYS A 204 -11.35 1.58 -20.06
N SER A 205 -12.60 1.20 -19.79
CA SER A 205 -13.78 2.01 -20.11
C SER A 205 -13.77 3.38 -19.42
N ARG A 206 -13.11 3.50 -18.26
CA ARG A 206 -12.97 4.76 -17.53
C ARG A 206 -12.15 5.80 -18.29
N ALA A 207 -11.27 5.39 -19.19
CA ALA A 207 -10.45 6.33 -19.96
C ALA A 207 -11.29 7.23 -20.88
N ILE A 208 -12.43 6.74 -21.37
CA ILE A 208 -13.27 7.45 -22.36
C ILE A 208 -14.51 8.11 -21.77
N ARG A 209 -14.99 7.61 -20.63
CA ARG A 209 -16.15 8.18 -19.93
C ARG A 209 -16.14 7.82 -18.45
N GLN A 210 -16.49 8.77 -17.59
CA GLN A 210 -16.59 8.57 -16.15
C GLN A 210 -18.03 8.72 -15.67
N ALA A 211 -18.38 8.05 -14.56
CA ALA A 211 -19.65 8.27 -13.90
C ALA A 211 -19.68 9.65 -13.22
N LYS A 212 -20.86 10.11 -12.80
CA LYS A 212 -21.02 11.37 -12.08
C LYS A 212 -20.13 11.38 -10.82
N ASP A 213 -19.46 12.52 -10.57
CA ASP A 213 -18.59 12.75 -9.42
C ASP A 213 -17.33 11.84 -9.36
N GLU A 214 -16.98 11.17 -10.46
CA GLU A 214 -15.76 10.38 -10.60
C GLU A 214 -14.75 11.01 -11.57
N CYS A 215 -13.49 10.60 -11.49
CA CYS A 215 -12.43 11.06 -12.38
C CYS A 215 -11.90 9.91 -13.26
N SER A 216 -11.16 10.30 -14.31
CA SER A 216 -10.35 9.37 -15.11
C SER A 216 -9.09 8.96 -14.32
N PHE A 217 -8.19 8.22 -14.96
CA PHE A 217 -6.89 7.87 -14.36
C PHE A 217 -6.10 9.13 -13.95
N HIS A 218 -5.39 9.06 -12.83
CA HIS A 218 -4.69 10.22 -12.26
C HIS A 218 -3.68 10.84 -13.23
N ILE A 219 -3.01 10.03 -14.04
CA ILE A 219 -2.00 10.49 -15.00
C ILE A 219 -2.55 11.55 -15.98
N PHE A 220 -3.83 11.49 -16.37
CA PHE A 220 -4.41 12.50 -17.25
C PHE A 220 -4.42 13.88 -16.58
N TYR A 221 -4.80 13.95 -15.30
CA TYR A 221 -4.85 15.20 -14.55
C TYR A 221 -3.45 15.67 -14.16
N GLN A 222 -2.56 14.76 -13.76
CA GLN A 222 -1.16 15.06 -13.48
C GLN A 222 -0.44 15.64 -14.70
N LEU A 223 -0.65 15.06 -15.89
CA LEU A 223 -0.05 15.57 -17.13
C LEU A 223 -0.58 16.96 -17.48
N LEU A 224 -1.91 17.14 -17.50
CA LEU A 224 -2.53 18.42 -17.89
C LEU A 224 -2.22 19.56 -16.91
N GLY A 225 -2.21 19.28 -15.61
CA GLY A 225 -1.92 20.27 -14.56
C GLY A 225 -0.43 20.45 -14.24
N GLY A 226 0.37 19.41 -14.45
CA GLY A 226 1.76 19.35 -14.01
C GLY A 226 2.81 19.60 -15.10
N ALA A 227 2.47 19.42 -16.37
CA ALA A 227 3.39 19.68 -17.48
C ALA A 227 3.84 21.15 -17.53
N GLY A 228 5.11 21.36 -17.87
CA GLY A 228 5.63 22.69 -18.19
C GLY A 228 5.14 23.19 -19.55
N GLU A 229 5.22 24.49 -19.80
CA GLU A 229 4.68 25.11 -21.03
C GLU A 229 5.31 24.54 -22.32
N GLN A 230 6.61 24.22 -22.30
CA GLN A 230 7.28 23.57 -23.43
C GLN A 230 6.67 22.19 -23.72
N LEU A 231 6.55 21.33 -22.70
CA LEU A 231 5.98 20.00 -22.85
C LEU A 231 4.51 20.04 -23.29
N LYS A 232 3.74 21.02 -22.81
CA LYS A 232 2.37 21.26 -23.28
C LYS A 232 2.33 21.61 -24.76
N ALA A 233 3.25 22.46 -25.24
CA ALA A 233 3.33 22.82 -26.65
C ALA A 233 3.73 21.60 -27.50
N ASP A 234 4.74 20.84 -27.06
CA ASP A 234 5.26 19.68 -27.79
C ASP A 234 4.22 18.55 -27.91
N LEU A 235 3.44 18.31 -26.85
CA LEU A 235 2.40 17.28 -26.81
C LEU A 235 0.99 17.79 -27.18
N LEU A 236 0.87 19.04 -27.62
CA LEU A 236 -0.41 19.69 -27.98
C LEU A 236 -1.47 19.57 -26.87
N LEU A 237 -1.07 19.85 -25.62
CA LEU A 237 -1.94 19.79 -24.46
C LEU A 237 -2.83 21.04 -24.37
N GLU A 238 -4.12 20.80 -24.17
CA GLU A 238 -5.15 21.83 -24.00
C GLU A 238 -5.66 21.87 -22.55
N PRO A 239 -6.45 22.88 -22.15
CA PRO A 239 -7.12 22.87 -20.85
C PRO A 239 -8.04 21.65 -20.68
N CYS A 240 -8.19 21.14 -19.45
CA CYS A 240 -8.98 19.93 -19.14
C CYS A 240 -10.41 19.95 -19.72
N SER A 241 -11.05 21.13 -19.79
CA SER A 241 -12.40 21.31 -20.34
C SER A 241 -12.54 20.98 -21.82
N ASN A 242 -11.44 20.99 -22.58
CA ASN A 242 -11.47 20.77 -24.02
C ASN A 242 -11.47 19.29 -24.38
N TYR A 243 -11.11 18.41 -23.45
CA TYR A 243 -11.08 16.97 -23.68
C TYR A 243 -12.44 16.34 -23.39
N ARG A 244 -13.14 15.90 -24.44
CA ARG A 244 -14.41 15.14 -24.34
C ARG A 244 -14.33 13.93 -23.42
N PHE A 245 -13.17 13.27 -23.33
CA PHE A 245 -12.98 12.09 -22.48
C PHE A 245 -12.87 12.40 -20.99
N LEU A 246 -12.72 13.67 -20.60
CA LEU A 246 -12.78 14.12 -19.20
C LEU A 246 -14.21 14.60 -18.90
N THR A 247 -15.10 13.62 -18.66
CA THR A 247 -16.57 13.79 -18.62
C THR A 247 -17.03 14.84 -17.61
N ASN A 248 -16.36 14.90 -16.45
CA ASN A 248 -16.72 15.80 -15.34
C ASN A 248 -15.77 17.01 -15.25
N GLY A 249 -14.95 17.27 -16.27
CA GLY A 249 -14.03 18.40 -16.30
C GLY A 249 -12.82 18.24 -15.34
N PRO A 250 -12.32 19.34 -14.75
CA PRO A 250 -11.09 19.34 -13.95
C PRO A 250 -11.24 18.53 -12.64
N ALA A 251 -10.11 18.09 -12.08
CA ALA A 251 -10.10 17.37 -10.82
C ALA A 251 -10.66 18.22 -9.67
N SER A 252 -11.29 17.57 -8.69
CA SER A 252 -11.88 18.25 -7.53
C SER A 252 -10.84 18.87 -6.58
N SER A 253 -9.56 18.52 -6.69
CA SER A 253 -8.45 18.98 -5.85
C SER A 253 -7.34 19.63 -6.69
N PRO A 254 -7.61 20.82 -7.28
CA PRO A 254 -6.62 21.53 -8.07
C PRO A 254 -5.44 22.00 -7.20
N GLY A 255 -4.21 21.87 -7.72
CA GLY A 255 -2.99 22.42 -7.10
C GLY A 255 -1.91 21.41 -6.74
N GLN A 256 -2.26 20.14 -6.47
CA GLN A 256 -1.29 19.07 -6.17
C GLN A 256 -0.80 18.32 -7.43
N GLU A 257 -1.47 18.53 -8.57
CA GLU A 257 -1.18 17.82 -9.83
C GLU A 257 0.28 17.97 -10.27
N ARG A 258 0.87 19.15 -10.07
CA ARG A 258 2.28 19.40 -10.40
C ARG A 258 3.23 18.58 -9.55
N GLU A 259 3.00 18.52 -8.24
CA GLU A 259 3.84 17.75 -7.32
C GLU A 259 3.73 16.25 -7.64
N LEU A 260 2.49 15.74 -7.78
CA LEU A 260 2.23 14.34 -8.12
C LEU A 260 2.79 13.95 -9.50
N PHE A 261 2.78 14.87 -10.47
CA PHE A 261 3.42 14.65 -11.76
C PHE A 261 4.93 14.51 -11.63
N GLN A 262 5.58 15.39 -10.85
CA GLN A 262 7.02 15.28 -10.60
C GLN A 262 7.39 14.00 -9.85
N GLU A 263 6.59 13.59 -8.86
CA GLU A 263 6.77 12.31 -8.17
C GLU A 263 6.69 11.12 -9.13
N THR A 264 5.73 11.15 -10.07
CA THR A 264 5.57 10.10 -11.08
C THR A 264 6.75 10.06 -12.05
N LEU A 265 7.21 11.23 -12.53
CA LEU A 265 8.39 11.35 -13.39
C LEU A 265 9.66 10.85 -12.68
N GLU A 266 9.84 11.21 -11.41
CA GLU A 266 10.99 10.73 -10.63
C GLU A 266 10.92 9.22 -10.40
N SER A 267 9.72 8.68 -10.15
CA SER A 267 9.53 7.23 -10.03
C SER A 267 9.92 6.51 -11.32
N LEU A 268 9.51 7.02 -12.49
CA LEU A 268 9.90 6.48 -13.81
C LEU A 268 11.43 6.50 -14.00
N ARG A 269 12.11 7.59 -13.65
CA ARG A 269 13.58 7.67 -13.72
C ARG A 269 14.26 6.65 -12.82
N VAL A 270 13.76 6.44 -11.60
CA VAL A 270 14.31 5.44 -10.67
C VAL A 270 14.18 4.02 -11.22
N LEU A 271 13.09 3.73 -11.94
CA LEU A 271 12.87 2.46 -12.62
C LEU A 271 13.74 2.28 -13.88
N GLY A 272 14.45 3.32 -14.31
CA GLY A 272 15.38 3.27 -15.42
C GLY A 272 14.79 3.64 -16.78
N PHE A 273 13.60 4.24 -16.83
CA PHE A 273 13.05 4.77 -18.08
C PHE A 273 13.90 5.95 -18.57
N THR A 274 14.29 5.93 -19.85
CA THR A 274 15.03 7.04 -20.46
C THR A 274 14.15 8.27 -20.66
N HIS A 275 14.77 9.41 -20.96
CA HIS A 275 14.02 10.63 -21.21
C HIS A 275 13.07 10.48 -22.41
N GLU A 276 13.53 9.82 -23.47
CA GLU A 276 12.78 9.56 -24.70
C GLU A 276 11.67 8.52 -24.49
N GLU A 277 11.78 7.63 -23.51
CA GLU A 277 10.71 6.68 -23.16
C GLU A 277 9.60 7.33 -22.33
N ILE A 278 9.91 8.42 -21.61
CA ILE A 278 8.96 9.14 -20.75
C ILE A 278 8.17 10.20 -21.53
N ILE A 279 8.81 10.87 -22.50
CA ILE A 279 8.22 11.98 -23.28
C ILE A 279 7.45 11.48 -24.48
#